data_AF-A0A0G1U2L5-F1
#
_entry.id   AF-A0A0G1U2L5-F1
#
_cell.length_a   1.000
_cell.length_b   1.000
_cell.length_c   1.000
_cell.angle_alpha   90.00
_cell.angle_beta   90.00
_cell.angle_gamma   90.00
#
_symmetry.space_group_name_H-M   'P 1'
#
loop_
_entity.id
_entity.type
_entity.pdbx_description
1 polymer ?
#
loop_
_entity_poly.entity_id
_entity_poly.type
_entity_poly.pdbx_seq_one_letter_code
_entity_poly.pdbx_strand_id
1 'polypeptide(L)'
;MDFDWKTFWKVIGILFVAVLVFSLIGFALGWITLPIRKGSAGNVEEQFRKGYELYESMQATAQSVCSAQDAYDRETDPSAKSQRLSYLQAYETNYNRIAADYDAWSRNIFEGGIVRPSDLPARAPSLSEMKSQTCGQ
;
A
#
# COMPACT_ATOMS: atom_id res chain seq x y z
N MET A 1 -43.44 -16.49 -50.08
CA MET A 1 -42.15 -16.89 -49.47
C MET A 1 -42.47 -17.38 -48.08
N ASP A 2 -42.54 -18.68 -47.89
CA ASP A 2 -42.84 -19.25 -46.57
C ASP A 2 -41.58 -19.17 -45.72
N PHE A 3 -41.64 -18.35 -44.67
CA PHE A 3 -40.53 -18.13 -43.77
C PHE A 3 -40.37 -19.36 -42.86
N ASP A 4 -39.27 -20.10 -43.02
CA ASP A 4 -39.00 -21.29 -42.22
C ASP A 4 -38.57 -20.91 -40.79
N TRP A 5 -39.58 -20.79 -39.94
CA TRP A 5 -39.45 -20.47 -38.52
C TRP A 5 -38.50 -21.42 -37.77
N LYS A 6 -38.41 -22.69 -38.18
CA LYS A 6 -37.52 -23.67 -37.52
C LYS A 6 -36.06 -23.35 -37.80
N THR A 7 -35.74 -22.90 -39.01
CA THR A 7 -34.39 -22.50 -39.39
C THR A 7 -34.00 -21.18 -38.71
N PHE A 8 -34.94 -20.24 -38.59
CA PHE A 8 -34.73 -18.98 -37.86
C PHE A 8 -34.37 -19.20 -36.38
N TRP A 9 -35.13 -20.02 -35.64
CA TRP A 9 -34.84 -20.31 -34.23
C TRP A 9 -33.54 -21.09 -34.02
N LYS A 10 -33.15 -21.98 -34.96
CA LYS A 10 -31.86 -22.67 -34.90
C LYS A 10 -30.69 -21.69 -35.03
N VAL A 11 -30.78 -20.73 -35.96
CA VAL A 11 -29.74 -19.71 -36.16
C VAL A 11 -29.63 -18.80 -34.92
N ILE A 12 -30.76 -18.37 -34.34
CA ILE A 12 -30.77 -17.59 -33.09
C ILE A 12 -30.15 -18.38 -31.94
N GLY A 13 -30.50 -19.67 -31.80
CA GLY A 13 -29.93 -20.53 -30.76
C GLY A 13 -28.41 -20.65 -30.86
N ILE A 14 -27.87 -20.85 -32.07
CA ILE A 14 -26.43 -20.91 -32.32
C ILE A 14 -25.76 -19.57 -32.00
N LEU A 15 -26.35 -18.45 -32.41
CA LEU A 15 -25.85 -17.11 -32.11
C LEU A 15 -25.79 -16.86 -30.60
N PHE A 16 -26.83 -17.26 -29.87
CA PHE A 16 -26.88 -17.07 -28.42
C PHE A 16 -25.80 -17.89 -27.70
N VAL A 17 -25.59 -19.15 -28.11
CA VAL A 17 -24.52 -20.00 -27.57
C VAL A 17 -23.14 -19.42 -27.91
N ALA A 18 -22.94 -18.92 -29.13
CA ALA A 18 -21.69 -18.28 -29.53
C ALA A 18 -21.39 -17.05 -28.66
N VAL A 19 -22.37 -16.16 -28.45
CA VAL A 19 -22.22 -14.97 -27.58
C VAL A 19 -21.89 -15.37 -26.14
N LEU A 20 -22.54 -16.42 -25.62
CA LEU A 20 -22.26 -16.95 -24.27
C LEU A 20 -20.82 -17.47 -24.15
N VAL A 21 -20.36 -18.24 -25.13
CA VAL A 21 -19.00 -18.79 -25.14
C VAL A 21 -17.95 -17.68 -25.27
N PHE A 22 -18.14 -16.71 -26.17
CA PHE A 22 -17.24 -15.56 -26.30
C PHE A 22 -17.25 -14.67 -25.05
N SER A 23 -18.39 -14.48 -24.39
CA SER A 23 -18.47 -13.77 -23.12
C SER A 23 -17.70 -14.48 -22.01
N LEU A 24 -17.83 -15.80 -21.90
CA LEU A 24 -17.11 -16.61 -20.91
C LEU A 24 -15.60 -16.59 -21.14
N ILE A 25 -15.16 -16.67 -22.39
CA ILE A 25 -13.74 -16.56 -22.75
C ILE A 25 -13.21 -15.15 -22.43
N GLY A 26 -13.96 -14.10 -22.78
CA GLY A 26 -13.59 -12.72 -22.46
C GLY A 26 -13.49 -12.47 -20.95
N PHE A 27 -14.42 -13.04 -20.17
CA PHE A 27 -14.36 -13.00 -18.72
C PHE A 27 -13.11 -13.73 -18.19
N ALA A 28 -12.84 -14.96 -18.65
CA ALA A 28 -11.66 -15.73 -18.24
C ALA A 28 -10.33 -15.04 -18.59
N LEU A 29 -10.23 -14.45 -19.79
CA LEU A 29 -9.04 -13.68 -20.21
C LEU A 29 -8.88 -12.37 -19.43
N GLY A 30 -9.99 -11.75 -18.99
CA GLY A 30 -9.98 -10.60 -18.09
C GLY A 30 -9.24 -10.91 -16.78
N TRP A 31 -9.44 -12.09 -16.20
CA TRP A 31 -8.74 -12.52 -14.98
C TRP A 31 -7.25 -12.80 -15.21
N ILE A 32 -6.87 -13.31 -16.37
CA ILE A 32 -5.47 -13.61 -16.72
C ILE A 32 -4.65 -12.33 -16.99
N THR A 33 -5.29 -11.24 -17.42
CA THR A 33 -4.62 -9.97 -17.72
C THR A 33 -4.49 -9.03 -16.51
N LEU A 34 -5.23 -9.27 -15.43
CA LEU A 34 -5.07 -8.55 -14.15
C LEU A 34 -3.66 -8.65 -13.55
N PRO A 35 -2.98 -9.81 -13.49
CA PRO A 35 -1.60 -9.87 -13.00
C PRO A 35 -0.60 -9.15 -13.93
N ILE A 36 -0.82 -9.14 -15.24
CA ILE A 36 0.08 -8.50 -16.21
C ILE A 36 0.02 -6.96 -16.12
N ARG A 37 -1.17 -6.38 -15.88
CA ARG A 37 -1.29 -4.93 -15.62
C ARG A 37 -0.64 -4.52 -14.29
N LYS A 38 -0.66 -5.40 -13.29
CA LYS A 38 -0.07 -5.17 -11.97
C LYS A 38 1.46 -5.33 -11.95
N GLY A 39 2.02 -6.17 -12.81
CA GLY A 39 3.45 -6.24 -13.08
C GLY A 39 3.96 -5.22 -14.11
N SER A 40 3.12 -4.27 -14.55
CA SER A 40 3.56 -3.25 -15.51
C SER A 40 4.62 -2.35 -14.86
N ALA A 41 5.64 -1.94 -15.63
CA ALA A 41 6.76 -1.15 -15.13
C ALA A 41 6.32 0.12 -14.38
N GLY A 42 5.24 0.78 -14.85
CA GLY A 42 4.69 1.96 -14.19
C GLY A 42 4.08 1.68 -12.81
N ASN A 43 3.37 0.55 -12.63
CA ASN A 43 2.86 0.17 -11.30
C ASN A 43 4.01 -0.23 -10.37
N VAL A 44 5.02 -0.95 -10.87
CA VAL A 44 6.22 -1.29 -10.09
C VAL A 44 6.92 -0.02 -9.60
N GLU A 45 7.16 0.95 -10.50
CA GLU A 45 7.78 2.23 -10.16
C GLU A 45 6.95 3.01 -9.12
N GLU A 46 5.63 3.06 -9.28
CA GLU A 46 4.74 3.71 -8.32
C GLU A 46 4.80 3.04 -6.94
N GLN A 47 4.80 1.70 -6.88
CA GLN A 47 4.91 0.98 -5.61
C GLN A 47 6.29 1.13 -4.97
N PHE A 48 7.37 1.14 -5.78
CA PHE A 48 8.72 1.44 -5.31
C PHE A 48 8.76 2.82 -4.64
N ARG A 49 8.27 3.86 -5.34
CA ARG A 49 8.22 5.23 -4.81
C ARG A 49 7.43 5.29 -3.50
N LYS A 50 6.26 4.65 -3.44
CA LYS A 50 5.43 4.60 -2.23
C LYS A 50 6.18 3.96 -1.06
N GLY A 51 6.93 2.88 -1.31
CA GLY A 51 7.77 2.24 -0.31
C GLY A 51 8.82 3.19 0.29
N TYR A 52 9.54 3.92 -0.56
CA TYR A 52 10.51 4.93 -0.12
C TYR A 52 9.86 6.08 0.63
N GLU A 53 8.74 6.61 0.12
CA GLU A 53 8.00 7.70 0.76
C GLU A 53 7.55 7.33 2.18
N LEU A 54 7.02 6.12 2.37
CA LEU A 54 6.64 5.61 3.69
C LEU A 54 7.87 5.46 4.60
N TYR A 55 8.98 4.96 4.07
CA TYR A 55 10.21 4.77 4.84
C TYR A 55 10.86 6.10 5.27
N GLU A 56 10.94 7.07 4.36
CA GLU A 56 11.42 8.43 4.64
C GLU A 56 10.49 9.15 5.63
N SER A 57 9.16 8.97 5.49
CA SER A 57 8.19 9.52 6.43
C SER A 57 8.37 8.98 7.85
N MET A 58 8.72 7.69 7.99
CA MET A 58 9.09 7.11 9.29
C MET A 58 10.35 7.75 9.87
N GLN A 59 11.40 7.96 9.05
CA GLN A 59 12.63 8.62 9.50
C GLN A 59 12.37 10.06 9.96
N ALA A 60 11.66 10.86 9.16
CA ALA A 60 11.31 12.23 9.50
C ALA A 60 10.47 12.33 10.78
N THR A 61 9.54 11.38 10.97
CA THR A 61 8.73 11.31 12.19
C THR A 61 9.57 10.89 13.39
N ALA A 62 10.50 9.93 13.24
CA ALA A 62 11.42 9.55 14.31
C ALA A 62 12.32 10.72 14.74
N GLN A 63 12.79 11.54 13.80
CA GLN A 63 13.54 12.76 14.12
C GLN A 63 12.68 13.77 14.90
N SER A 64 11.41 13.90 14.54
CA SER A 64 10.45 14.74 15.29
C SER A 64 10.21 14.20 16.71
N VAL A 65 10.13 12.88 16.89
CA VAL A 65 10.07 12.23 18.22
C VAL A 65 11.32 12.57 19.03
N CYS A 66 12.51 12.52 18.45
CA CYS A 66 13.74 12.85 19.18
C CYS A 66 13.79 14.32 19.60
N SER A 67 13.41 15.24 18.72
CA SER A 67 13.30 16.66 19.06
C SER A 67 12.27 16.91 20.18
N ALA A 68 11.11 16.24 20.11
CA ALA A 68 10.08 16.32 21.13
C ALA A 68 10.52 15.72 22.48
N GLN A 69 11.27 14.62 22.45
CA GLN A 69 11.85 13.98 23.63
C GLN A 69 12.86 14.90 24.30
N ASP A 70 13.80 15.46 23.55
CA ASP A 70 14.77 16.45 24.05
C ASP A 70 14.08 17.66 24.68
N ALA A 71 13.02 18.15 24.04
CA ALA A 71 12.22 19.25 24.59
C ALA A 71 11.52 18.82 25.89
N TYR A 72 10.95 17.63 25.97
CA TYR A 72 10.34 17.10 27.20
C TYR A 72 11.36 16.96 28.34
N ASP A 73 12.55 16.44 28.05
CA ASP A 73 13.59 16.17 29.05
C ASP A 73 14.21 17.46 29.60
N ARG A 74 14.34 18.50 28.77
CA ARG A 74 14.85 19.82 29.19
C ARG A 74 13.83 20.68 29.93
N GLU A 75 12.54 20.31 29.93
CA GLU A 75 11.50 21.10 30.60
C GLU A 75 11.44 20.79 32.10
N THR A 76 11.46 21.87 32.87
CA THR A 76 11.43 21.83 34.35
C THR A 76 10.10 22.29 34.92
N ASP A 77 9.33 23.12 34.20
CA ASP A 77 8.01 23.53 34.64
C ASP A 77 7.00 22.36 34.50
N PRO A 78 6.33 21.91 35.57
CA PRO A 78 5.39 20.80 35.51
C PRO A 78 4.24 21.02 34.51
N SER A 79 3.76 22.25 34.37
CA SER A 79 2.63 22.55 33.49
C SER A 79 3.04 22.44 32.01
N ALA A 80 4.16 23.05 31.63
CA ALA A 80 4.73 22.94 30.30
C ALA A 80 5.20 21.51 29.99
N LYS A 81 5.73 20.79 30.99
CA LYS A 81 6.17 19.39 30.84
C LYS A 81 5.02 18.46 30.47
N SER A 82 3.83 18.66 31.05
CA SER A 82 2.62 17.91 30.70
C SER A 82 2.18 18.12 29.24
N GLN A 83 2.34 19.35 28.73
CA GLN A 83 2.04 19.68 27.34
C GLN A 83 3.05 19.02 26.40
N ARG A 84 4.35 19.13 26.71
CA ARG A 84 5.42 18.47 25.93
C ARG A 84 5.28 16.95 25.89
N LEU A 85 4.82 16.32 26.98
CA LEU A 85 4.52 14.89 26.99
C LEU A 85 3.41 14.54 25.99
N SER A 86 2.34 15.34 25.95
CA SER A 86 1.24 15.15 24.98
C SER A 86 1.74 15.28 23.53
N TYR A 87 2.63 16.25 23.26
CA TYR A 87 3.25 16.40 21.93
C TYR A 87 4.14 15.20 21.57
N LEU A 88 4.97 14.73 22.50
CA LEU A 88 5.79 13.54 22.31
C LEU A 88 4.92 12.33 21.94
N GLN A 89 3.88 12.06 22.72
CA GLN A 89 2.95 10.95 22.46
C GLN A 89 2.26 11.06 21.10
N ALA A 90 1.94 12.29 20.65
CA ALA A 90 1.36 12.50 19.33
C ALA A 90 2.34 12.11 18.20
N TYR A 91 3.62 12.47 18.33
CA TYR A 91 4.64 12.07 17.36
C TYR A 91 4.88 10.55 17.37
N GLU A 92 4.93 9.92 18.54
CA GLU A 92 5.05 8.46 18.67
C GLU A 92 3.85 7.73 18.05
N THR A 93 2.64 8.24 18.27
CA THR A 93 1.41 7.69 17.68
C THR A 93 1.43 7.82 16.16
N ASN A 94 1.86 8.97 15.64
CA ASN A 94 1.99 9.17 14.19
C ASN A 94 3.04 8.23 13.59
N TYR A 95 4.15 7.99 14.28
CA TYR A 95 5.14 7.00 13.85
C TYR A 95 4.52 5.61 13.73
N ASN A 96 3.82 5.17 14.77
CA ASN A 96 3.17 3.86 14.78
C ASN A 96 2.14 3.70 13.66
N ARG A 97 1.42 4.78 13.33
CA ARG A 97 0.50 4.80 12.19
C ARG A 97 1.24 4.59 10.87
N ILE A 98 2.32 5.34 10.62
CA ILE A 98 3.10 5.20 9.38
C ILE A 98 3.76 3.83 9.30
N ALA A 99 4.27 3.30 10.42
CA ALA A 99 4.82 1.94 10.50
C ALA A 99 3.77 0.88 10.15
N ALA A 100 2.52 1.04 10.63
CA ALA A 100 1.42 0.16 10.25
C ALA A 100 1.05 0.27 8.77
N ASP A 101 1.08 1.48 8.19
CA ASP A 101 0.84 1.71 6.76
C ASP A 101 1.94 1.05 5.90
N TYR A 102 3.20 1.15 6.33
CA TYR A 102 4.33 0.46 5.70
C TYR A 102 4.19 -1.07 5.77
N ASP A 103 3.81 -1.60 6.94
CA ASP A 103 3.57 -3.03 7.11
C ASP A 103 2.37 -3.53 6.30
N ALA A 104 1.34 -2.70 6.11
CA ALA A 104 0.21 -3.04 5.25
C ALA A 104 0.62 -3.07 3.77
N TRP A 105 1.36 -2.04 3.32
CA TRP A 105 1.91 -1.97 1.97
C TRP A 105 2.86 -3.14 1.67
N SER A 106 3.82 -3.40 2.55
CA SER A 106 4.84 -4.44 2.36
C SER A 106 4.29 -5.86 2.37
N ARG A 107 3.17 -6.12 3.03
CA ARG A 107 2.51 -7.44 3.04
C ARG A 107 1.47 -7.61 1.93
N ASN A 108 1.03 -6.53 1.30
CA ASN A 108 0.04 -6.60 0.24
C ASN A 108 0.69 -7.11 -1.05
N ILE A 109 0.26 -8.30 -1.51
CA ILE A 109 0.76 -8.97 -2.72
C ILE A 109 0.60 -8.14 -4.01
N PHE A 110 -0.31 -7.16 -4.01
CA PHE A 110 -0.53 -6.27 -5.14
C PHE A 110 0.27 -4.97 -5.06
N GLU A 111 0.92 -4.71 -3.92
CA GLU A 111 1.78 -3.57 -3.65
C GLU A 111 3.19 -4.09 -3.31
N GLY A 112 3.77 -3.71 -2.16
CA GLY A 112 5.13 -4.09 -1.76
C GLY A 112 5.36 -5.59 -1.55
N GLY A 113 4.34 -6.44 -1.47
CA GLY A 113 4.52 -7.88 -1.21
C GLY A 113 5.39 -8.60 -2.25
N ILE A 114 5.29 -8.21 -3.52
CA ILE A 114 6.08 -8.80 -4.61
C ILE A 114 7.09 -7.80 -5.17
N VAL A 115 6.74 -6.51 -5.19
CA VAL A 115 7.50 -5.46 -5.86
C VAL A 115 8.11 -4.46 -4.88
N ARG A 116 8.43 -4.88 -3.65
CA ARG A 116 9.18 -4.04 -2.70
C ARG A 116 10.65 -3.95 -3.12
N PRO A 117 11.29 -2.76 -3.02
CA PRO A 117 12.73 -2.60 -3.16
C PRO A 117 13.51 -3.51 -2.19
N SER A 118 14.57 -4.17 -2.66
CA SER A 118 15.33 -5.14 -1.86
C SER A 118 16.08 -4.52 -0.68
N ASP A 119 16.38 -3.23 -0.75
CA ASP A 119 17.11 -2.43 0.23
C ASP A 119 16.23 -1.92 1.37
N LEU A 120 14.91 -1.80 1.17
CA LEU A 120 13.98 -1.48 2.24
C LEU A 120 13.71 -2.70 3.14
N PRO A 121 13.48 -2.54 4.45
CA PRO A 121 13.25 -3.68 5.33
C PRO A 121 11.90 -4.37 5.04
N ALA A 122 11.80 -5.67 5.33
CA ALA A 122 10.57 -6.44 5.08
C ALA A 122 9.40 -6.06 6.01
N ARG A 123 9.70 -5.38 7.13
CA ARG A 123 8.74 -4.81 8.07
C ARG A 123 9.22 -3.43 8.49
N ALA A 124 8.30 -2.60 8.94
CA ALA A 124 8.64 -1.33 9.56
C ALA A 124 9.57 -1.58 10.76
N PRO A 125 10.72 -0.87 10.84
CA PRO A 125 11.54 -0.91 12.05
C PRO A 125 10.74 -0.42 13.26
N SER A 126 11.12 -0.86 14.45
CA SER A 126 10.55 -0.28 15.67
C SER A 126 10.97 1.19 15.81
N LEU A 127 10.18 1.98 16.54
CA LEU A 127 10.53 3.36 16.84
C LEU A 127 11.92 3.48 17.49
N SER A 128 12.29 2.54 18.36
CA SER A 128 13.62 2.54 18.99
C SER A 128 14.75 2.31 17.99
N GLU A 129 14.58 1.37 17.06
CA GLU A 129 15.56 1.10 16.00
C GLU A 129 15.65 2.26 15.02
N MET A 130 14.54 2.92 14.71
CA MET A 130 14.56 4.09 13.83
C MET A 130 15.24 5.27 14.53
N LYS A 131 14.91 5.54 15.81
CA LYS A 131 15.55 6.59 16.60
C LYS A 131 17.08 6.40 16.68
N SER A 132 17.58 5.17 16.83
CA SER A 132 19.03 4.93 16.88
C SER A 132 19.73 5.22 15.54
N GLN A 133 19.01 5.08 14.42
CA GLN A 133 19.53 5.39 13.09
C GLN A 133 19.44 6.88 12.76
N THR A 134 18.35 7.55 13.15
CA THR A 134 18.06 8.93 12.72
C THR A 134 18.53 10.00 13.71
N CYS A 135 18.57 9.68 15.01
CA CYS A 135 18.86 10.68 16.06
C CYS A 135 20.30 10.66 16.54
N GLY A 136 21.11 9.72 16.04
CA GLY A 136 22.57 9.68 16.23
C GLY A 136 23.36 10.38 15.12
N GLN A 137 22.67 11.00 14.15
CA GLN A 137 23.25 11.91 13.14
C GLN A 137 22.99 13.36 13.56
#